data_AF-A0A9N8VAT2-F1
#
_entry.id   AF-A0A9N8VAT2-F1
#
_cell.length_a   1.000
_cell.length_b   1.000
_cell.length_c   1.000
_cell.angle_alpha   90.00
_cell.angle_beta   90.00
_cell.angle_gamma   90.00
#
_symmetry.space_group_name_H-M   'P 1'
#
loop_
_entity.id
_entity.type
_entity.pdbx_description
1 polymer ?
#
loop_
_entity_poly.entity_id
_entity_poly.type
_entity_poly.pdbx_seq_one_letter_code
_entity_poly.pdbx_strand_id
1 'polypeptide(L)'
;MGKLRPKKRPFQFTIPSTPSSLARKEDTMTTSVAPKQQTIELTDLDLTQLSEVKKQLEEELSHLTSSFGQLKQVQTRFQDCIASVETIKGGKSGELVDTDKVIVDVGTGYYIEKGLDDALKFYAEKVEFVKNNSETLQQTITSKQNNLKSKK
;
A
#
# COMPACT_ATOMS: atom_id res chain seq x y z
N MET A 1 53.76 2.78 33.91
CA MET A 1 52.38 3.17 34.29
C MET A 1 51.52 3.25 33.03
N GLY A 2 50.93 2.12 32.60
CA GLY A 2 50.04 2.07 31.44
C GLY A 2 48.60 1.84 31.91
N LYS A 3 47.71 2.82 31.69
CA LYS A 3 46.30 2.73 32.08
C LYS A 3 45.37 2.72 30.85
N LEU A 4 44.64 1.61 30.76
CA LEU A 4 43.23 1.47 30.37
C LEU A 4 42.77 1.95 28.98
N ARG A 5 42.61 1.00 28.06
CA ARG A 5 41.49 0.99 27.10
C ARG A 5 40.58 -0.19 27.46
N PRO A 6 39.29 0.00 27.79
CA PRO A 6 38.38 -1.12 27.96
C PRO A 6 37.93 -1.66 26.59
N LYS A 7 38.05 -2.99 26.43
CA LYS A 7 37.66 -3.75 25.24
C LYS A 7 36.14 -3.74 25.03
N LYS A 8 35.75 -3.72 23.75
CA LYS A 8 34.42 -4.01 23.20
C LYS A 8 33.74 -5.17 23.93
N ARG A 9 32.49 -4.98 24.37
CA ARG A 9 31.59 -6.08 24.75
C ARG A 9 30.50 -6.19 23.67
N PRO A 10 30.19 -7.40 23.17
CA PRO A 10 29.13 -7.60 22.19
C PRO A 10 27.77 -7.36 22.86
N PHE A 11 26.90 -6.61 22.19
CA PHE A 11 25.51 -6.45 22.56
C PHE A 11 24.80 -7.80 22.37
N GLN A 12 24.46 -8.46 23.48
CA GLN A 12 23.66 -9.68 23.49
C GLN A 12 22.18 -9.27 23.65
N PHE A 13 21.38 -9.49 22.61
CA PHE A 13 19.93 -9.30 22.62
C PHE A 13 19.29 -10.52 23.27
N THR A 14 18.78 -10.38 24.50
CA THR A 14 18.06 -11.43 25.21
C THR A 14 16.57 -11.12 25.20
N ILE A 15 15.78 -12.05 24.63
CA ILE A 15 14.32 -12.01 24.59
C ILE A 15 13.79 -12.63 25.90
N PRO A 16 12.85 -12.00 26.63
CA PRO A 16 12.19 -12.64 27.76
C PRO A 16 11.14 -13.65 27.26
N SER A 17 11.43 -14.94 27.38
CA SER A 17 10.47 -16.03 27.32
C SER A 17 9.72 -16.12 28.65
N THR A 18 8.42 -15.81 28.67
CA THR A 18 7.57 -16.04 29.85
C THR A 18 6.93 -17.44 29.81
N PRO A 19 6.85 -18.12 30.97
CA PRO A 19 6.53 -19.54 31.04
C PRO A 19 5.03 -19.86 31.00
N SER A 20 4.75 -21.01 30.39
CA SER A 20 3.53 -21.80 30.47
C SER A 20 3.23 -22.24 31.91
N SER A 21 2.05 -21.90 32.44
CA SER A 21 1.42 -22.66 33.52
C SER A 21 -0.10 -22.51 33.51
N LEU A 22 -0.77 -23.66 33.39
CA LEU A 22 -2.21 -23.89 33.45
C LEU A 22 -2.87 -23.25 34.70
N ALA A 23 -3.93 -22.47 34.48
CA ALA A 23 -5.04 -22.35 35.42
C ALA A 23 -6.34 -22.20 34.64
N ARG A 24 -7.14 -23.25 34.73
CA ARG A 24 -8.40 -23.51 34.04
C ARG A 24 -9.53 -22.77 34.78
N LYS A 25 -10.19 -21.82 34.13
CA LYS A 25 -11.59 -21.46 34.37
C LYS A 25 -12.24 -21.20 33.01
N GLU A 26 -13.23 -22.01 32.73
CA GLU A 26 -14.04 -21.99 31.51
C GLU A 26 -15.11 -20.93 31.68
N ASP A 27 -15.13 -19.93 30.79
CA ASP A 27 -16.33 -19.16 30.46
C ASP A 27 -16.27 -18.89 28.93
N THR A 28 -16.97 -19.76 28.20
CA THR A 28 -17.85 -19.44 27.07
C THR A 28 -17.39 -18.42 25.99
N MET A 29 -17.06 -18.99 24.83
CA MET A 29 -17.45 -18.59 23.45
C MET A 29 -17.42 -17.11 23.05
N THR A 30 -16.50 -16.74 22.13
CA THR A 30 -16.86 -16.60 20.70
C THR A 30 -15.62 -16.28 19.86
N THR A 31 -15.38 -17.19 18.93
CA THR A 31 -14.35 -17.22 17.91
C THR A 31 -14.45 -16.01 16.96
N SER A 32 -13.33 -15.32 16.78
CA SER A 32 -13.07 -14.38 15.70
C SER A 32 -13.32 -15.05 14.34
N VAL A 33 -14.34 -14.57 13.64
CA VAL A 33 -14.76 -15.07 12.32
C VAL A 33 -13.97 -14.33 11.24
N ALA A 34 -13.12 -15.07 10.53
CA ALA A 34 -12.62 -14.68 9.20
C ALA A 34 -13.80 -14.69 8.21
N PRO A 35 -13.86 -13.77 7.22
CA PRO A 35 -14.93 -13.79 6.24
C PRO A 35 -14.69 -14.98 5.30
N LYS A 36 -15.40 -16.09 5.54
CA LYS A 36 -15.52 -17.18 4.58
C LYS A 36 -16.48 -16.72 3.49
N GLN A 37 -15.95 -16.64 2.27
CA GLN A 37 -16.67 -16.44 1.03
C GLN A 37 -17.75 -17.55 0.90
N GLN A 38 -19.01 -17.18 1.05
CA GLN A 38 -20.14 -18.10 0.93
C GLN A 38 -20.40 -18.36 -0.56
N THR A 39 -20.15 -19.59 -0.99
CA THR A 39 -20.62 -20.13 -2.27
C THR A 39 -22.13 -20.32 -2.18
N ILE A 40 -22.88 -19.41 -2.82
CA ILE A 40 -24.34 -19.48 -2.95
C ILE A 40 -24.66 -20.37 -4.16
N GLU A 41 -25.49 -21.40 -3.96
CA GLU A 41 -26.00 -22.24 -5.05
C GLU A 41 -27.00 -21.44 -5.92
N LEU A 42 -26.75 -21.44 -7.23
CA LEU A 42 -27.33 -20.53 -8.22
C LEU A 42 -28.80 -20.82 -8.62
N THR A 43 -29.45 -21.83 -8.04
CA THR A 43 -30.75 -22.34 -8.52
C THR A 43 -31.98 -21.96 -7.69
N ASP A 44 -31.82 -21.31 -6.52
CA ASP A 44 -32.94 -20.95 -5.61
C ASP A 44 -32.84 -19.52 -5.04
N LEU A 45 -32.37 -18.53 -5.83
CA LEU A 45 -32.30 -17.15 -5.34
C LEU A 45 -33.69 -16.47 -5.31
N ASP A 46 -34.23 -16.34 -4.10
CA ASP A 46 -35.35 -15.47 -3.75
C ASP A 46 -35.01 -13.98 -4.05
N LEU A 47 -36.01 -13.18 -4.43
CA LEU A 47 -35.86 -11.78 -4.89
C LEU A 47 -35.14 -10.88 -3.86
N THR A 48 -35.20 -11.27 -2.59
CA THR A 48 -34.51 -10.65 -1.46
C THR A 48 -32.99 -10.78 -1.55
N GLN A 49 -32.46 -11.95 -1.93
CA GLN A 49 -31.02 -12.20 -2.07
C GLN A 49 -30.42 -11.48 -3.29
N LEU A 50 -31.20 -11.31 -4.36
CA LEU A 50 -30.77 -10.56 -5.54
C LEU A 50 -30.53 -9.08 -5.22
N SER A 51 -31.35 -8.49 -4.34
CA SER A 51 -31.21 -7.12 -3.85
C SER A 51 -29.95 -6.93 -3.01
N GLU A 52 -29.63 -7.91 -2.16
CA GLU A 52 -28.44 -7.90 -1.31
C GLU A 52 -27.15 -8.05 -2.13
N VAL A 53 -27.13 -8.96 -3.11
CA VAL A 53 -25.99 -9.10 -4.05
C VAL A 53 -25.81 -7.84 -4.89
N LYS A 54 -26.90 -7.20 -5.34
CA LYS A 54 -26.84 -5.92 -6.05
C LYS A 54 -26.20 -4.83 -5.18
N LYS A 55 -26.63 -4.71 -3.92
CA LYS A 55 -26.07 -3.74 -2.97
C LYS A 55 -24.57 -3.98 -2.73
N GLN A 56 -24.17 -5.24 -2.57
CA GLN A 56 -22.76 -5.61 -2.41
C GLN A 56 -21.92 -5.22 -3.64
N LEU A 57 -22.44 -5.45 -4.85
CA LEU A 57 -21.77 -5.03 -6.09
C LEU A 57 -21.65 -3.50 -6.20
N GLU A 58 -22.65 -2.75 -5.74
CA GLU A 58 -22.60 -1.28 -5.70
C GLU A 58 -21.56 -0.78 -4.69
N GLU A 59 -21.49 -1.37 -3.49
CA GLU A 59 -20.47 -1.07 -2.48
C GLU A 59 -19.06 -1.39 -3.02
N GLU A 60 -18.85 -2.58 -3.59
CA GLU A 60 -17.58 -2.95 -4.19
C GLU A 60 -17.17 -1.99 -5.32
N LEU A 61 -18.11 -1.60 -6.20
CA LEU A 61 -17.83 -0.61 -7.24
C LEU A 61 -17.43 0.75 -6.66
N SER A 62 -18.10 1.19 -5.59
CA SER A 62 -17.74 2.42 -4.88
C SER A 62 -16.33 2.33 -4.30
N HIS A 63 -16.00 1.23 -3.62
CA HIS A 63 -14.66 0.98 -3.07
C HIS A 63 -13.58 0.97 -4.16
N LEU A 64 -13.78 0.21 -5.25
CA LEU A 64 -12.84 0.14 -6.36
C LEU A 64 -12.64 1.51 -7.02
N THR A 65 -13.71 2.29 -7.18
CA THR A 65 -13.64 3.63 -7.76
C THR A 65 -12.87 4.60 -6.86
N SER A 66 -13.07 4.52 -5.53
CA SER A 66 -12.31 5.30 -4.56
C SER A 66 -10.82 4.96 -4.62
N SER A 67 -10.46 3.67 -4.62
CA SER A 67 -9.07 3.22 -4.76
C SER A 67 -8.44 3.65 -6.09
N PHE A 68 -9.19 3.61 -7.19
CA PHE A 68 -8.74 4.13 -8.48
C PHE A 68 -8.43 5.65 -8.40
N GLY A 69 -9.31 6.43 -7.77
CA GLY A 69 -9.10 7.85 -7.54
C GLY A 69 -7.83 8.15 -6.75
N GLN A 70 -7.55 7.36 -5.70
CA GLN A 70 -6.33 7.48 -4.90
C GLN A 70 -5.08 7.16 -5.73
N LEU A 71 -5.07 6.06 -6.48
CA LEU A 71 -3.95 5.71 -7.35
C LEU A 71 -3.71 6.78 -8.43
N LYS A 72 -4.77 7.39 -8.94
CA LYS A 72 -4.65 8.48 -9.91
C LYS A 72 -4.01 9.72 -9.29
N GLN A 73 -4.38 10.07 -8.06
CA GLN A 73 -3.72 11.16 -7.34
C GLN A 73 -2.24 10.87 -7.10
N VAL A 74 -1.90 9.65 -6.69
CA VAL A 74 -0.51 9.21 -6.50
C VAL A 74 0.29 9.33 -7.81
N GLN A 75 -0.31 8.97 -8.95
CA GLN A 75 0.30 9.16 -10.26
C GLN A 75 0.66 10.63 -10.51
N THR A 76 -0.26 11.56 -10.24
CA THR A 76 -0.01 13.00 -10.38
C THR A 76 1.11 13.46 -9.45
N ARG A 77 1.10 13.02 -8.18
CA ARG A 77 2.17 13.38 -7.22
C ARG A 77 3.55 12.94 -7.70
N PHE A 78 3.68 11.72 -8.23
CA PHE A 78 4.95 11.27 -8.78
C PHE A 78 5.38 12.06 -10.03
N GLN A 79 4.44 12.49 -10.87
CA GLN A 79 4.75 13.38 -12.00
C GLN A 79 5.23 14.76 -11.52
N ASP A 80 4.59 15.32 -10.48
CA ASP A 80 5.02 16.58 -9.87
C ASP A 80 6.43 16.47 -9.25
N CYS A 81 6.77 15.31 -8.67
CA CYS A 81 8.11 15.04 -8.16
C CYS A 81 9.16 15.03 -9.27
N ILE A 82 8.86 14.42 -10.43
CA ILE A 82 9.75 14.43 -11.60
C ILE A 82 10.03 15.86 -12.05
N ALA A 83 8.96 16.67 -12.23
CA ALA A 83 9.10 18.07 -12.62
C ALA A 83 9.89 18.89 -11.58
N SER A 84 9.69 18.62 -10.29
CA SER A 84 10.45 19.27 -9.22
C SER A 84 11.93 18.95 -9.29
N VAL A 85 12.31 17.68 -9.52
CA VAL A 85 13.71 17.24 -9.68
C VAL A 85 14.36 17.86 -10.91
N GLU A 86 13.62 18.03 -12.01
CA GLU A 86 14.11 18.74 -13.19
C GLU A 86 14.36 20.24 -12.92
N THR A 87 13.50 20.89 -12.12
CA THR A 87 13.74 22.30 -11.76
C THR A 87 14.94 22.51 -10.86
N ILE A 88 15.35 21.48 -10.09
CA ILE A 88 16.58 21.51 -9.27
C ILE A 88 17.82 21.52 -10.16
N LYS A 89 17.80 20.82 -11.30
CA LYS A 89 18.87 20.92 -12.32
C LYS A 89 18.97 22.33 -12.92
N GLY A 90 17.87 23.08 -12.95
CA GLY A 90 17.77 24.39 -13.60
C GLY A 90 18.25 25.60 -12.78
N GLY A 91 18.65 25.41 -11.52
CA GLY A 91 19.22 26.47 -10.67
C GLY A 91 18.22 27.59 -10.33
N LYS A 92 17.51 27.47 -9.21
CA LYS A 92 16.66 28.54 -8.66
C LYS A 92 17.37 29.30 -7.55
N SER A 93 16.94 30.53 -7.30
CA SER A 93 17.50 31.49 -6.33
C SER A 93 17.42 31.00 -4.88
N GLY A 94 18.40 30.20 -4.49
CA GLY A 94 18.65 29.71 -3.13
C GLY A 94 19.98 28.99 -3.14
N GLU A 95 20.75 29.09 -2.06
CA GLU A 95 22.05 28.41 -1.96
C GLU A 95 21.81 26.91 -1.73
N LEU A 96 21.86 26.12 -2.80
CA LEU A 96 21.76 24.67 -2.74
C LEU A 96 23.18 24.13 -2.55
N VAL A 97 23.46 23.54 -1.38
CA VAL A 97 24.79 23.03 -1.02
C VAL A 97 25.16 21.79 -1.83
N ASP A 98 24.17 20.92 -2.11
CA ASP A 98 24.37 19.68 -2.87
C ASP A 98 23.19 19.49 -3.85
N THR A 99 23.43 19.72 -5.14
CA THR A 99 22.42 19.53 -6.21
C THR A 99 22.47 18.12 -6.80
N ASP A 100 23.58 17.42 -6.63
CA ASP A 100 23.86 16.16 -7.33
C ASP A 100 23.12 14.95 -6.73
N LYS A 101 22.67 15.07 -5.48
CA LYS A 101 22.07 13.98 -4.71
C LYS A 101 20.74 14.38 -4.13
N VAL A 102 19.77 13.49 -4.28
CA VAL A 102 18.42 13.66 -3.78
C VAL A 102 18.03 12.47 -2.91
N ILE A 103 17.30 12.76 -1.84
CA ILE A 103 16.76 11.74 -0.96
C ILE A 103 15.39 11.34 -1.50
N VAL A 104 15.21 10.05 -1.77
CA VAL A 104 13.97 9.49 -2.31
C VAL A 104 13.31 8.61 -1.25
N ASP A 105 12.03 8.84 -1.00
CA ASP A 105 11.19 7.99 -0.14
C ASP A 105 10.78 6.73 -0.91
N VAL A 106 11.09 5.56 -0.35
CA VAL A 106 10.71 4.26 -0.93
C VAL A 106 9.49 3.63 -0.24
N GLY A 107 9.01 4.22 0.85
CA GLY A 107 7.93 3.72 1.70
C GLY A 107 8.41 3.11 3.02
N THR A 108 7.45 2.76 3.90
CA THR A 108 7.65 2.13 5.22
C THR A 108 8.63 2.84 6.17
N GLY A 109 8.90 4.12 5.93
CA GLY A 109 9.81 4.95 6.73
C GLY A 109 11.28 4.90 6.31
N TYR A 110 11.58 4.36 5.11
CA TYR A 110 12.94 4.30 4.57
C TYR A 110 13.18 5.34 3.49
N TYR A 111 14.37 5.93 3.52
CA TYR A 111 14.84 6.92 2.56
C TYR A 111 16.16 6.46 1.95
N ILE A 112 16.32 6.64 0.65
CA ILE A 112 17.54 6.26 -0.08
C ILE A 112 18.10 7.50 -0.78
N GLU A 113 19.39 7.75 -0.60
CA GLU A 113 20.12 8.77 -1.35
C GLU A 113 20.40 8.25 -2.77
N LYS A 114 19.95 9.00 -3.77
CA LYS A 114 20.11 8.68 -5.20
C LYS A 114 20.65 9.89 -5.95
N GLY A 115 21.41 9.64 -7.01
CA GLY A 115 21.76 10.70 -7.95
C GLY A 115 20.52 11.16 -8.72
N LEU A 116 20.57 12.37 -9.29
CA LEU A 116 19.45 12.95 -10.02
C LEU A 116 18.91 12.04 -11.14
N ASP A 117 19.80 11.44 -11.94
CA ASP A 117 19.38 10.60 -13.07
C ASP A 117 18.75 9.27 -12.62
N ASP A 118 19.25 8.69 -11.52
CA ASP A 118 18.68 7.49 -10.93
C ASP A 118 17.34 7.77 -10.25
N ALA A 119 17.18 8.94 -9.63
CA ALA A 119 15.91 9.37 -9.05
C ALA A 119 14.84 9.57 -10.12
N LEU A 120 15.19 10.16 -11.27
CA LEU A 120 14.27 10.31 -12.40
C LEU A 120 13.79 8.95 -12.93
N LYS A 121 14.70 7.99 -13.09
CA LYS A 121 14.35 6.60 -13.47
C LYS A 121 13.43 5.95 -12.44
N PHE A 122 13.75 6.06 -11.16
CA PHE A 122 12.94 5.50 -10.09
C PHE A 122 11.52 6.06 -10.08
N TYR A 123 11.37 7.40 -10.19
CA TYR A 123 10.04 8.01 -10.25
C TYR A 123 9.28 7.62 -11.53
N ALA A 124 9.96 7.54 -12.67
CA ALA A 124 9.35 7.09 -13.92
C ALA A 124 8.80 5.64 -13.83
N GLU A 125 9.60 4.72 -13.27
CA GLU A 125 9.18 3.34 -13.01
C GLU A 125 7.97 3.28 -12.06
N LYS A 126 7.94 4.13 -11.01
CA LYS A 126 6.79 4.21 -10.09
C LYS A 126 5.54 4.76 -10.76
N VAL A 127 5.67 5.75 -11.64
CA VAL A 127 4.54 6.26 -12.43
C VAL A 127 3.97 5.17 -13.34
N GLU A 128 4.82 4.40 -14.01
CA GLU A 128 4.40 3.29 -14.85
C GLU A 128 3.73 2.16 -14.05
N PHE A 129 4.30 1.80 -12.90
CA PHE A 129 3.73 0.80 -12.00
C PHE A 129 2.32 1.20 -11.53
N VAL A 130 2.14 2.44 -11.08
CA VAL A 130 0.84 2.96 -10.64
C VAL A 130 -0.14 3.04 -11.82
N LYS A 131 0.33 3.39 -13.01
CA LYS A 131 -0.48 3.43 -14.24
C LYS A 131 -1.02 2.05 -14.61
N ASN A 132 -0.16 1.03 -14.66
CA ASN A 132 -0.54 -0.34 -15.01
C ASN A 132 -1.56 -0.92 -14.00
N ASN A 133 -1.36 -0.67 -12.70
CA ASN A 133 -2.32 -1.06 -11.66
C ASN A 133 -3.67 -0.32 -11.81
N SER A 134 -3.62 0.98 -12.12
CA SER A 134 -4.81 1.79 -12.35
C SER A 134 -5.60 1.31 -13.57
N GLU A 135 -4.91 0.95 -14.66
CA GLU A 135 -5.53 0.42 -15.88
C GLU A 135 -6.19 -0.94 -15.64
N THR A 136 -5.51 -1.83 -14.92
CA THR A 136 -6.06 -3.13 -14.52
C THR A 136 -7.33 -2.98 -13.66
N LEU A 137 -7.31 -2.02 -12.73
CA LEU A 137 -8.49 -1.68 -11.92
C LEU A 137 -9.61 -1.08 -12.77
N GLN A 138 -9.29 -0.21 -13.71
CA GLN A 138 -10.27 0.37 -14.62
C GLN A 138 -10.97 -0.71 -15.45
N GLN A 139 -10.22 -1.66 -16.00
CA GLN A 139 -10.78 -2.81 -16.72
C GLN A 139 -11.69 -3.66 -15.82
N THR A 140 -11.30 -3.87 -14.56
CA THR A 140 -12.10 -4.59 -13.56
C THR A 140 -13.40 -3.85 -13.25
N ILE A 141 -13.34 -2.53 -13.07
CA ILE A 141 -14.52 -1.67 -12.83
C ILE A 141 -15.46 -1.72 -14.04
N THR A 142 -14.96 -1.53 -15.26
CA THR A 142 -15.77 -1.60 -16.49
C THR A 142 -16.41 -2.98 -16.65
N SER A 143 -15.67 -4.05 -16.40
CA SER A 143 -16.18 -5.43 -16.44
C SER A 143 -17.29 -5.65 -15.41
N LYS A 144 -17.11 -5.18 -14.17
CA LYS A 144 -18.14 -5.26 -13.12
C LYS A 144 -19.37 -4.41 -13.46
N GLN A 145 -19.19 -3.20 -13.99
CA GLN A 145 -20.28 -2.33 -14.43
C GLN A 145 -21.08 -2.96 -15.57
N ASN A 146 -20.42 -3.62 -16.53
CA ASN A 146 -21.08 -4.33 -17.62
C ASN A 146 -21.87 -5.54 -17.12
N ASN A 147 -21.32 -6.31 -16.17
CA ASN A 147 -22.04 -7.39 -15.50
C ASN A 147 -23.30 -6.90 -14.76
N LEU A 148 -23.21 -5.75 -14.09
CA LEU A 148 -24.35 -5.14 -13.39
C LEU A 148 -25.43 -4.65 -14.37
N LYS A 149 -25.04 -4.05 -15.50
CA LYS A 149 -25.95 -3.55 -16.53
C LYS A 149 -26.60 -4.67 -17.36
N SER A 150 -25.88 -5.76 -17.62
CA SER A 150 -26.36 -6.92 -18.38
C SER A 150 -27.39 -7.77 -17.63
N LYS A 151 -27.50 -7.61 -16.31
CA LYS A 151 -28.46 -8.34 -15.45
C LYS A 151 -29.70 -7.51 -15.07
N LYS A 152 -29.91 -6.38 -15.75
CA LYS A 152 -31.10 -5.54 -15.63
C LYS A 152 -32.10 -5.87 -16.72
#